data_AF-A0A917J106-F1
#
_entry.id   AF-A0A917J106-F1
#
_cell.length_a   1.000
_cell.length_b   1.000
_cell.length_c   1.000
_cell.angle_alpha   90.00
_cell.angle_beta   90.00
_cell.angle_gamma   90.00
#
_symmetry.space_group_name_H-M   'P 1'
#
loop_
_entity.id
_entity.type
_entity.pdbx_description
1 polymer ?
#
loop_
_entity_poly.entity_id
_entity_poly.type
_entity_poly.pdbx_seq_one_letter_code
_entity_poly.pdbx_strand_id
1 'polypeptide(L)'
;MAFKPLAGQRYYLLAKHSNKAIGFKTDSLGDKLIQKTLDPTDENQKFSFDAGNNFFWIMPSYRQRYLAVNNKSREDEAAIIQWHFEPNKANHHFHFDQAGDGYYRIRVLHSDKYLDVIYASVDDGAEVKQVRLSGTDNQLFKMVPVIEDSLTPSTATLIENNDGGRSLILKCVGIIPKVGSAAAGIIAFFWTEEDKLAALWDQMKAYVDKRIHEILERKQLNDLRDQIAGLLRNVKDFDAYEKGEEKARKLTETITSAQHNLDMFVGKPNVLPYLVSYGSILLSLKYQLAVEYEDIAGKPSGAADHNTNLKLLKDMIRELSAAVKEAESSLLKNRLDLIKPVNTTLIPMSTGVIKQVEDAFDGWAMAWHYNSATEHIRKEFEALADEAVANRRKQVKNQFETELEVVTAQARLWHNFDPDAKKYVTQTVERTVGAFGGIKQTSAFASPANAVIRSITIYHENNELRGLRLTYQGGLPHTTAGKTSGNFSELILNEKADEYISGTLGYMGFVVESLWLHTNKGNRIGAGTKAGEPAGIEWPDIFPYPTFKEKAHFTGDLADGLNARLVGLSGWHNNLSIEQISFHWKYEY
;
A
#
# COMPACT_ATOMS: atom_id res chain seq x y z
N MET A 1 -0.66 -2.32 4.35
CA MET A 1 -1.33 -1.02 4.68
C MET A 1 -2.69 -1.18 5.38
N ALA A 2 -3.08 -0.22 6.25
CA ALA A 2 -4.48 -0.04 6.67
C ALA A 2 -5.38 0.30 5.45
N PHE A 3 -6.63 -0.17 5.42
CA PHE A 3 -7.57 0.13 4.33
C PHE A 3 -7.65 1.64 4.09
N LYS A 4 -7.37 2.09 2.86
CA LYS A 4 -7.48 3.50 2.44
C LYS A 4 -8.60 3.64 1.40
N PRO A 5 -9.83 3.97 1.84
CA PRO A 5 -10.96 4.18 0.94
C PRO A 5 -10.71 5.37 0.02
N LEU A 6 -11.25 5.29 -1.20
CA LEU A 6 -11.23 6.37 -2.17
C LEU A 6 -12.21 7.47 -1.75
N ALA A 7 -11.80 8.73 -1.86
CA ALA A 7 -12.67 9.87 -1.60
C ALA A 7 -13.88 9.82 -2.57
N GLY A 8 -15.09 9.85 -2.02
CA GLY A 8 -16.34 9.79 -2.80
C GLY A 8 -16.71 8.41 -3.36
N GLN A 9 -15.91 7.36 -3.11
CA GLN A 9 -16.18 6.00 -3.58
C GLN A 9 -17.05 5.21 -2.61
N ARG A 10 -18.03 4.50 -3.16
CA ARG A 10 -18.79 3.46 -2.45
C ARG A 10 -18.21 2.07 -2.69
N TYR A 11 -18.36 1.19 -1.72
CA TYR A 11 -17.84 -0.17 -1.71
C TYR A 11 -18.93 -1.16 -1.31
N TYR A 12 -18.91 -2.34 -1.91
CA TYR A 12 -19.49 -3.55 -1.34
C TYR A 12 -18.52 -4.15 -0.33
N LEU A 13 -19.04 -4.67 0.77
CA LEU A 13 -18.27 -5.40 1.78
C LEU A 13 -18.69 -6.87 1.70
N LEU A 14 -17.84 -7.70 1.10
CA LEU A 14 -18.15 -9.10 0.82
C LEU A 14 -17.56 -10.01 1.89
N ALA A 15 -18.38 -10.82 2.54
CA ALA A 15 -17.92 -11.80 3.52
C ALA A 15 -17.20 -12.97 2.82
N LYS A 16 -16.02 -13.35 3.29
CA LYS A 16 -15.17 -14.36 2.63
C LYS A 16 -15.81 -15.74 2.57
N HIS A 17 -16.48 -16.16 3.63
CA HIS A 17 -17.02 -17.53 3.76
C HIS A 17 -18.22 -17.79 2.84
N SER A 18 -19.02 -16.77 2.52
CA SER A 18 -20.24 -16.88 1.73
C SER A 18 -20.18 -16.18 0.37
N ASN A 19 -19.17 -15.31 0.18
CA ASN A 19 -19.07 -14.37 -0.94
C ASN A 19 -20.30 -13.43 -1.09
N LYS A 20 -21.10 -13.29 -0.04
CA LYS A 20 -22.28 -12.42 -0.01
C LYS A 20 -21.91 -11.02 0.49
N ALA A 21 -22.67 -10.03 0.02
CA ALA A 21 -22.52 -8.66 0.49
C ALA A 21 -23.19 -8.50 1.85
N ILE A 22 -22.68 -7.60 2.67
CA ILE A 22 -23.45 -7.09 3.81
C ILE A 22 -24.25 -5.85 3.38
N GLY A 23 -25.35 -5.59 4.05
CA GLY A 23 -26.24 -4.49 3.74
C GLY A 23 -27.40 -4.37 4.72
N PHE A 24 -28.20 -3.33 4.58
CA PHE A 24 -29.43 -3.17 5.36
C PHE A 24 -30.64 -3.67 4.59
N LYS A 25 -31.67 -4.16 5.29
CA LYS A 25 -32.93 -4.58 4.66
C LYS A 25 -33.69 -3.39 4.10
N THR A 26 -33.74 -2.30 4.88
CA THR A 26 -34.36 -1.04 4.48
C THR A 26 -33.44 0.12 4.84
N ASP A 27 -33.81 1.31 4.38
CA ASP A 27 -33.21 2.56 4.81
C ASP A 27 -33.89 3.08 6.09
N SER A 28 -34.24 2.24 7.07
CA SER A 28 -34.81 2.68 8.35
C SER A 28 -33.72 2.88 9.42
N LEU A 29 -33.96 3.78 10.37
CA LEU A 29 -33.05 4.01 11.49
C LEU A 29 -33.19 2.84 12.47
N GLY A 30 -32.07 2.30 12.96
CA GLY A 30 -32.05 1.13 13.84
C GLY A 30 -32.12 -0.21 13.11
N ASP A 31 -32.23 -0.23 11.78
CA ASP A 31 -32.16 -1.47 11.00
C ASP A 31 -30.82 -2.17 11.24
N LYS A 32 -30.90 -3.49 11.36
CA LYS A 32 -29.73 -4.35 11.58
C LYS A 32 -29.01 -4.61 10.26
N LEU A 33 -27.69 -4.66 10.33
CA LEU A 33 -26.85 -5.08 9.23
C LEU A 33 -26.98 -6.60 9.06
N ILE A 34 -27.22 -7.03 7.83
CA ILE A 34 -27.39 -8.44 7.45
C ILE A 34 -26.47 -8.77 6.29
N GLN A 35 -26.15 -10.06 6.08
CA GLN A 35 -25.66 -10.50 4.77
C GLN A 35 -26.84 -10.75 3.82
N LYS A 36 -26.61 -10.53 2.53
CA LYS A 36 -27.54 -10.88 1.46
C LYS A 36 -26.82 -11.05 0.13
N THR A 37 -27.45 -11.75 -0.80
CA THR A 37 -26.96 -11.90 -2.18
C THR A 37 -26.58 -10.54 -2.75
N LEU A 38 -25.38 -10.45 -3.35
CA LEU A 38 -24.89 -9.22 -3.96
C LEU A 38 -25.86 -8.78 -5.05
N ASP A 39 -26.45 -7.60 -4.89
CA ASP A 39 -27.33 -6.97 -5.88
C ASP A 39 -26.76 -5.59 -6.21
N PRO A 40 -26.17 -5.40 -7.40
CA PRO A 40 -25.58 -4.12 -7.78
C PRO A 40 -26.58 -2.95 -7.83
N THR A 41 -27.88 -3.24 -7.97
CA THR A 41 -28.95 -2.23 -7.99
C THR A 41 -29.41 -1.82 -6.58
N ASP A 42 -29.03 -2.60 -5.56
CA ASP A 42 -29.45 -2.37 -4.18
C ASP A 42 -28.52 -1.37 -3.48
N GLU A 43 -29.03 -0.15 -3.34
CA GLU A 43 -28.35 0.95 -2.65
C GLU A 43 -28.03 0.64 -1.18
N ASN A 44 -28.73 -0.29 -0.54
CA ASN A 44 -28.48 -0.64 0.86
C ASN A 44 -27.28 -1.59 1.05
N GLN A 45 -26.59 -1.97 -0.03
CA GLN A 45 -25.35 -2.78 -0.01
C GLN A 45 -24.08 -1.93 -0.23
N LYS A 46 -24.23 -0.63 -0.46
CA LYS A 46 -23.15 0.26 -0.89
C LYS A 46 -22.73 1.15 0.27
N PHE A 47 -21.42 1.15 0.57
CA PHE A 47 -20.86 1.88 1.72
C PHE A 47 -19.75 2.84 1.32
N SER A 48 -19.85 4.08 1.77
CA SER A 48 -18.76 5.06 1.77
C SER A 48 -18.04 5.06 3.10
N PHE A 49 -16.86 5.68 3.14
CA PHE A 49 -16.04 5.76 4.35
C PHE A 49 -15.52 7.18 4.56
N ASP A 50 -15.75 7.71 5.75
CA ASP A 50 -15.14 8.95 6.21
C ASP A 50 -14.00 8.60 7.16
N ALA A 51 -12.82 9.17 6.91
CA ALA A 51 -11.68 9.01 7.78
C ALA A 51 -11.80 9.91 9.01
N GLY A 52 -11.74 9.30 10.19
CA GLY A 52 -11.46 9.97 11.46
C GLY A 52 -10.00 9.80 11.85
N ASN A 53 -9.65 10.23 13.06
CA ASN A 53 -8.30 10.04 13.58
C ASN A 53 -8.05 8.56 13.93
N ASN A 54 -7.58 7.76 12.97
CA ASN A 54 -7.25 6.33 13.06
C ASN A 54 -8.44 5.35 13.12
N PHE A 55 -9.58 5.80 12.61
CA PHE A 55 -10.77 4.98 12.42
C PHE A 55 -11.55 5.49 11.22
N PHE A 56 -12.54 4.71 10.81
CA PHE A 56 -13.50 5.07 9.80
C PHE A 56 -14.88 5.13 10.41
N TRP A 57 -15.63 6.13 9.98
CA TRP A 57 -17.07 6.04 9.98
C TRP A 57 -17.50 5.35 8.68
N ILE A 58 -18.33 4.31 8.80
CA ILE A 58 -18.85 3.56 7.65
C ILE A 58 -20.27 4.07 7.36
N MET A 59 -20.47 4.61 6.17
CA MET A 59 -21.73 5.23 5.74
C MET A 59 -22.44 4.38 4.69
N PRO A 60 -23.67 3.92 4.92
CA PRO A 60 -24.54 3.42 3.85
C PRO A 60 -24.94 4.55 2.88
N SER A 61 -25.56 4.21 1.74
CA SER A 61 -25.89 5.13 0.64
C SER A 61 -26.65 6.42 0.99
N TYR A 62 -27.32 6.51 2.15
CA TYR A 62 -28.09 7.69 2.53
C TYR A 62 -27.30 8.63 3.44
N ARG A 63 -27.00 9.83 2.92
CA ARG A 63 -26.29 10.89 3.66
C ARG A 63 -27.02 11.16 4.97
N GLN A 64 -26.27 11.19 6.08
CA GLN A 64 -26.69 11.34 7.49
C GLN A 64 -26.87 10.04 8.30
N ARG A 65 -26.42 8.88 7.80
CA ARG A 65 -26.46 7.61 8.55
C ARG A 65 -25.13 6.90 8.56
N TYR A 66 -24.90 6.13 9.63
CA TYR A 66 -23.62 5.50 9.93
C TYR A 66 -23.83 4.14 10.58
N LEU A 67 -22.90 3.21 10.36
CA LEU A 67 -22.84 2.00 11.18
C LEU A 67 -22.57 2.37 12.63
N ALA A 68 -23.23 1.66 13.54
CA ALA A 68 -23.04 1.78 14.96
C ALA A 68 -23.26 0.43 15.64
N VAL A 69 -22.57 0.18 16.75
CA VAL A 69 -22.97 -0.91 17.65
C VAL A 69 -24.18 -0.47 18.47
N ASN A 70 -25.24 -1.27 18.42
CA ASN A 70 -26.48 -0.99 19.15
C ASN A 70 -26.23 -0.80 20.65
N ASN A 71 -26.82 0.24 21.22
CA ASN A 71 -26.69 0.61 22.64
C ASN A 71 -25.25 0.75 23.17
N LYS A 72 -24.24 0.96 22.32
CA LYS A 72 -22.81 0.99 22.72
C LYS A 72 -22.37 -0.29 23.45
N SER A 73 -23.07 -1.39 23.22
CA SER A 73 -22.79 -2.64 23.91
C SER A 73 -21.33 -3.04 23.70
N ARG A 74 -20.71 -3.59 24.74
CA ARG A 74 -19.39 -4.25 24.66
C ARG A 74 -19.53 -5.77 24.61
N GLU A 75 -20.74 -6.31 24.71
CA GLU A 75 -21.00 -7.74 24.70
C GLU A 75 -20.89 -8.34 23.30
N ASP A 76 -20.57 -9.64 23.24
CA ASP A 76 -20.63 -10.39 21.98
C ASP A 76 -22.08 -10.43 21.48
N GLU A 77 -22.22 -10.62 20.17
CA GLU A 77 -23.49 -10.69 19.47
C GLU A 77 -24.34 -9.42 19.48
N ALA A 78 -23.81 -8.29 19.94
CA ALA A 78 -24.50 -7.02 19.81
C ALA A 78 -24.63 -6.65 18.32
N ALA A 79 -25.83 -6.24 17.92
CA ALA A 79 -26.13 -5.91 16.53
C ALA A 79 -25.35 -4.69 16.04
N ILE A 80 -24.87 -4.77 14.80
CA ILE A 80 -24.48 -3.59 14.04
C ILE A 80 -25.74 -3.01 13.41
N ILE A 81 -26.01 -1.73 13.63
CA ILE A 81 -27.20 -1.04 13.16
C ILE A 81 -26.84 0.18 12.33
N GLN A 82 -27.79 0.62 11.50
CA GLN A 82 -27.74 1.94 10.86
C GLN A 82 -28.29 2.99 11.83
N TRP A 83 -27.48 4.00 12.17
CA TRP A 83 -27.84 5.01 13.17
C TRP A 83 -27.50 6.42 12.70
N HIS A 84 -28.01 7.44 13.41
CA HIS A 84 -27.70 8.83 13.11
C HIS A 84 -26.23 9.13 13.44
N PHE A 85 -25.68 10.17 12.80
CA PHE A 85 -24.28 10.53 13.00
C PHE A 85 -24.02 11.04 14.42
N GLU A 86 -23.17 10.33 15.16
CA GLU A 86 -22.68 10.77 16.46
C GLU A 86 -21.15 10.70 16.49
N PRO A 87 -20.42 11.70 15.93
CA PRO A 87 -18.97 11.62 15.69
C PRO A 87 -18.15 11.36 16.96
N ASN A 88 -18.63 11.85 18.11
CA ASN A 88 -17.97 11.72 19.41
C ASN A 88 -18.29 10.39 20.13
N LYS A 89 -19.03 9.48 19.50
CA LYS A 89 -19.44 8.21 20.11
C LYS A 89 -18.62 7.05 19.55
N ALA A 90 -17.84 6.43 20.43
CA ALA A 90 -16.88 5.40 20.07
C ALA A 90 -17.49 4.14 19.43
N ASN A 91 -18.80 3.89 19.62
CA ASN A 91 -19.51 2.79 18.98
C ASN A 91 -19.78 2.98 17.47
N HIS A 92 -19.38 4.14 16.91
CA HIS A 92 -19.40 4.43 15.47
C HIS A 92 -18.01 4.35 14.81
N HIS A 93 -16.97 3.99 15.58
CA HIS A 93 -15.59 4.04 15.11
C HIS A 93 -15.11 2.64 14.74
N PHE A 94 -14.79 2.45 13.45
CA PHE A 94 -14.35 1.16 12.92
C PHE A 94 -12.91 1.22 12.41
N HIS A 95 -12.20 0.09 12.43
CA HIS A 95 -10.85 -0.02 11.90
C HIS A 95 -10.72 -1.29 11.06
N PHE A 96 -9.89 -1.26 10.03
CA PHE A 96 -9.73 -2.38 9.10
C PHE A 96 -8.37 -3.04 9.34
N ASP A 97 -8.38 -4.12 10.09
CA ASP A 97 -7.18 -4.94 10.36
C ASP A 97 -6.93 -5.87 9.16
N GLN A 98 -5.75 -5.84 8.55
CA GLN A 98 -5.41 -6.68 7.39
C GLN A 98 -5.36 -8.18 7.76
N ALA A 99 -5.89 -9.05 6.90
CA ALA A 99 -5.93 -10.51 7.12
C ALA A 99 -5.23 -11.34 6.02
N GLY A 100 -4.59 -10.70 5.04
CA GLY A 100 -3.99 -11.37 3.87
C GLY A 100 -4.96 -11.48 2.68
N ASP A 101 -4.44 -11.76 1.48
CA ASP A 101 -5.21 -12.01 0.25
C ASP A 101 -6.28 -10.94 -0.10
N GLY A 102 -6.03 -9.68 0.28
CA GLY A 102 -6.96 -8.57 0.07
C GLY A 102 -8.17 -8.54 1.02
N TYR A 103 -8.22 -9.40 2.04
CA TYR A 103 -9.26 -9.42 3.06
C TYR A 103 -8.87 -8.64 4.32
N TYR A 104 -9.89 -8.15 5.02
CA TYR A 104 -9.77 -7.35 6.22
C TYR A 104 -10.76 -7.80 7.28
N ARG A 105 -10.41 -7.60 8.55
CA ARG A 105 -11.33 -7.69 9.68
C ARG A 105 -11.76 -6.29 10.07
N ILE A 106 -13.07 -6.08 10.19
CA ILE A 106 -13.62 -4.77 10.53
C ILE A 106 -13.83 -4.71 12.05
N ARG A 107 -12.90 -4.08 12.75
CA ARG A 107 -12.88 -3.95 14.20
C ARG A 107 -13.68 -2.74 14.66
N VAL A 108 -14.55 -2.93 15.64
CA VAL A 108 -15.19 -1.87 16.40
C VAL A 108 -14.22 -1.38 17.46
N LEU A 109 -13.85 -0.10 17.44
CA LEU A 109 -12.77 0.40 18.28
C LEU A 109 -13.08 0.43 19.78
N HIS A 110 -14.33 0.66 20.19
CA HIS A 110 -14.69 0.79 21.61
C HIS A 110 -14.77 -0.53 22.36
N SER A 111 -14.99 -1.64 21.65
CA SER A 111 -15.09 -2.99 22.20
C SER A 111 -13.90 -3.89 21.82
N ASP A 112 -13.10 -3.48 20.83
CA ASP A 112 -12.05 -4.29 20.18
C ASP A 112 -12.56 -5.62 19.60
N LYS A 113 -13.87 -5.68 19.28
CA LYS A 113 -14.54 -6.82 18.63
C LYS A 113 -14.68 -6.59 17.13
N TYR A 114 -15.01 -7.64 16.40
CA TYR A 114 -15.04 -7.63 14.93
C TYR A 114 -16.45 -7.85 14.41
N LEU A 115 -16.75 -7.28 13.25
CA LEU A 115 -17.91 -7.67 12.48
C LEU A 115 -17.82 -9.17 12.18
N ASP A 116 -18.94 -9.86 12.39
CA ASP A 116 -19.06 -11.30 12.28
C ASP A 116 -20.42 -11.62 11.68
N VAL A 117 -20.44 -12.38 10.57
CA VAL A 117 -21.67 -12.99 10.07
C VAL A 117 -22.00 -14.17 10.98
N ILE A 118 -23.07 -14.02 11.77
CA ILE A 118 -23.35 -14.92 12.89
C ILE A 118 -23.47 -16.37 12.44
N TYR A 119 -22.89 -17.27 13.24
CA TYR A 119 -22.85 -18.72 12.98
C TYR A 119 -22.20 -19.13 11.65
N ALA A 120 -21.43 -18.23 11.02
CA ALA A 120 -20.91 -18.40 9.66
C ALA A 120 -22.00 -18.82 8.66
N SER A 121 -23.24 -18.37 8.88
CA SER A 121 -24.36 -18.70 8.00
C SER A 121 -24.08 -18.22 6.58
N VAL A 122 -24.56 -18.97 5.59
CA VAL A 122 -24.50 -18.59 4.17
C VAL A 122 -25.87 -18.10 3.66
N ASP A 123 -26.87 -17.97 4.53
CA ASP A 123 -28.24 -17.59 4.15
C ASP A 123 -28.42 -16.08 4.07
N ASP A 124 -29.32 -15.62 3.19
CA ASP A 124 -29.71 -14.20 3.15
C ASP A 124 -30.49 -13.83 4.41
N GLY A 125 -30.19 -12.66 4.96
CA GLY A 125 -30.79 -12.19 6.21
C GLY A 125 -30.03 -12.57 7.47
N ALA A 126 -28.93 -13.33 7.37
CA ALA A 126 -28.08 -13.60 8.53
C ALA A 126 -27.52 -12.30 9.11
N GLU A 127 -27.69 -12.08 10.41
CA GLU A 127 -27.26 -10.84 11.08
C GLU A 127 -25.74 -10.71 11.13
N VAL A 128 -25.26 -9.48 10.93
CA VAL A 128 -23.88 -9.09 11.18
C VAL A 128 -23.81 -8.43 12.56
N LYS A 129 -23.02 -9.02 13.45
CA LYS A 129 -22.90 -8.62 14.85
C LYS A 129 -21.44 -8.36 15.20
N GLN A 130 -21.18 -7.72 16.35
CA GLN A 130 -19.83 -7.70 16.90
C GLN A 130 -19.55 -9.00 17.66
N VAL A 131 -18.41 -9.64 17.41
CA VAL A 131 -17.96 -10.84 18.14
C VAL A 131 -16.46 -10.74 18.36
N ARG A 132 -15.96 -11.35 19.44
CA ARG A 132 -14.52 -11.56 19.65
C ARG A 132 -13.84 -12.21 18.45
N LEU A 133 -12.55 -11.95 18.26
CA LEU A 133 -11.76 -12.56 17.19
C LEU A 133 -11.78 -14.09 17.29
N SER A 134 -12.27 -14.77 16.25
CA SER A 134 -12.36 -16.24 16.20
C SER A 134 -11.44 -16.87 15.15
N GLY A 135 -10.78 -16.06 14.32
CA GLY A 135 -9.88 -16.53 13.25
C GLY A 135 -10.59 -17.20 12.06
N THR A 136 -11.93 -17.23 12.06
CA THR A 136 -12.76 -17.85 11.02
C THR A 136 -13.08 -16.91 9.87
N ASP A 137 -13.40 -17.46 8.70
CA ASP A 137 -13.62 -16.68 7.47
C ASP A 137 -14.87 -15.78 7.51
N ASN A 138 -15.83 -16.03 8.40
CA ASN A 138 -17.04 -15.20 8.58
C ASN A 138 -16.77 -13.83 9.26
N GLN A 139 -15.52 -13.57 9.66
CA GLN A 139 -15.04 -12.26 10.12
C GLN A 139 -14.15 -11.55 9.10
N LEU A 140 -13.97 -12.14 7.91
CA LEU A 140 -13.12 -11.61 6.85
C LEU A 140 -13.99 -10.98 5.76
N PHE A 141 -13.71 -9.72 5.46
CA PHE A 141 -14.44 -8.94 4.47
C PHE A 141 -13.51 -8.41 3.41
N LYS A 142 -13.95 -8.46 2.15
CA LYS A 142 -13.29 -7.82 1.02
C LYS A 142 -14.05 -6.56 0.66
N MET A 143 -13.35 -5.44 0.54
CA MET A 143 -13.94 -4.18 0.10
C MET A 143 -13.80 -4.09 -1.41
N VAL A 144 -14.93 -4.24 -2.10
CA VAL A 144 -15.02 -4.22 -3.56
C VAL A 144 -15.63 -2.89 -3.99
N PRO A 145 -14.92 -2.02 -4.73
CA PRO A 145 -15.50 -0.77 -5.22
C PRO A 145 -16.77 -1.00 -6.04
N VAL A 146 -17.79 -0.15 -5.83
CA VAL A 146 -18.97 -0.08 -6.72
C VAL A 146 -18.51 0.53 -8.03
N ILE A 147 -18.55 -0.25 -9.11
CA ILE A 147 -17.94 0.11 -10.40
C ILE A 147 -18.56 1.38 -11.00
N GLU A 148 -19.87 1.59 -10.85
CA GLU A 148 -20.59 2.74 -11.39
C GLU A 148 -20.29 4.07 -10.66
N ASP A 149 -19.90 4.00 -9.38
CA ASP A 149 -19.39 5.14 -8.62
C ASP A 149 -17.88 5.29 -8.75
N SER A 150 -17.24 4.22 -9.23
CA SER A 150 -15.82 4.16 -9.32
C SER A 150 -15.34 4.93 -10.52
N LEU A 151 -14.36 5.78 -10.24
CA LEU A 151 -13.34 6.01 -11.22
C LEU A 151 -12.41 4.78 -11.31
N THR A 152 -12.25 3.87 -10.32
CA THR A 152 -11.17 2.83 -10.31
C THR A 152 -11.29 1.61 -9.30
N PRO A 153 -10.82 0.36 -9.62
CA PRO A 153 -10.46 -0.80 -8.78
C PRO A 153 -9.12 -0.68 -8.02
N SER A 154 -8.82 -1.64 -7.13
CA SER A 154 -7.78 -1.55 -6.08
C SER A 154 -6.31 -1.61 -6.56
N THR A 155 -5.40 -0.93 -5.86
CA THR A 155 -3.94 -0.99 -6.12
C THR A 155 -3.30 -2.33 -5.74
N ALA A 156 -3.93 -3.13 -4.87
CA ALA A 156 -3.42 -4.46 -4.48
C ALA A 156 -3.48 -5.46 -5.66
N THR A 157 -4.50 -5.33 -6.50
CA THR A 157 -4.67 -6.15 -7.71
C THR A 157 -3.78 -5.71 -8.88
N LEU A 158 -3.22 -4.48 -8.86
CA LEU A 158 -2.20 -4.06 -9.84
C LEU A 158 -0.91 -4.86 -9.68
N ILE A 159 -0.60 -5.27 -8.45
CA ILE A 159 0.56 -6.10 -8.11
C ILE A 159 0.43 -7.48 -8.73
N GLU A 160 -0.72 -8.13 -8.55
CA GLU A 160 -1.03 -9.45 -9.15
C GLU A 160 -0.95 -9.39 -10.69
N ASN A 161 -1.44 -8.31 -11.28
CA ASN A 161 -1.31 -8.08 -12.71
C ASN A 161 0.15 -7.82 -13.14
N ASN A 162 0.94 -7.11 -12.34
CA ASN A 162 2.36 -6.92 -12.61
C ASN A 162 3.14 -8.24 -12.53
N ASP A 163 2.81 -9.14 -11.62
CA ASP A 163 3.40 -10.49 -11.57
C ASP A 163 3.02 -11.32 -12.81
N GLY A 164 1.78 -11.21 -13.28
CA GLY A 164 1.37 -11.81 -14.54
C GLY A 164 2.08 -11.20 -15.76
N GLY A 165 2.32 -9.88 -15.78
CA GLY A 165 3.15 -9.20 -16.78
C GLY A 165 4.63 -9.61 -16.72
N ARG A 166 5.19 -9.81 -15.53
CA ARG A 166 6.53 -10.38 -15.34
C ARG A 166 6.57 -11.81 -15.89
N SER A 167 5.59 -12.65 -15.57
CA SER A 167 5.45 -14.01 -16.09
C SER A 167 5.38 -14.02 -17.62
N LEU A 168 4.64 -13.09 -18.21
CA LEU A 168 4.55 -12.90 -19.65
C LEU A 168 5.92 -12.58 -20.27
N ILE A 169 6.65 -11.59 -19.74
CA ILE A 169 7.99 -11.24 -20.23
C ILE A 169 8.92 -12.45 -20.15
N LEU A 170 8.94 -13.15 -19.01
CA LEU A 170 9.77 -14.35 -18.81
C LEU A 170 9.43 -15.49 -19.76
N LYS A 171 8.16 -15.64 -20.17
CA LYS A 171 7.73 -16.57 -21.22
C LYS A 171 8.21 -16.13 -22.60
N CYS A 172 8.08 -14.85 -22.94
CA CYS A 172 8.52 -14.30 -24.23
C CYS A 172 10.02 -14.55 -24.46
N VAL A 173 10.86 -14.38 -23.42
CA VAL A 173 12.31 -14.55 -23.52
C VAL A 173 12.79 -16.00 -23.26
N GLY A 174 11.86 -16.96 -23.18
CA GLY A 174 12.17 -18.38 -23.03
C GLY A 174 12.84 -18.77 -21.71
N ILE A 175 12.62 -18.01 -20.63
CA ILE A 175 13.06 -18.37 -19.27
C ILE A 175 12.09 -19.38 -18.64
N ILE A 176 10.79 -19.29 -18.98
CA ILE A 176 9.75 -20.28 -18.67
C ILE A 176 9.45 -21.07 -19.97
N PRO A 177 9.20 -22.41 -19.92
CA PRO A 177 8.89 -23.20 -21.12
C PRO A 177 7.73 -22.60 -21.93
N LYS A 178 7.90 -22.50 -23.26
CA LYS A 178 6.92 -21.89 -24.17
C LYS A 178 5.63 -22.70 -24.23
N VAL A 179 4.48 -22.02 -24.11
CA VAL A 179 3.15 -22.54 -24.45
C VAL A 179 2.56 -21.64 -25.54
N GLY A 180 3.17 -21.63 -26.73
CA GLY A 180 2.75 -20.80 -27.87
C GLY A 180 3.66 -19.62 -28.21
N SER A 181 3.23 -18.78 -29.17
CA SER A 181 3.93 -17.56 -29.60
C SER A 181 3.89 -16.48 -28.52
N ALA A 182 4.85 -15.55 -28.51
CA ALA A 182 4.83 -14.41 -27.58
C ALA A 182 3.55 -13.55 -27.71
N ALA A 183 3.00 -13.43 -28.93
CA ALA A 183 1.72 -12.76 -29.18
C ALA A 183 0.54 -13.49 -28.51
N ALA A 184 0.47 -14.82 -28.62
CA ALA A 184 -0.54 -15.61 -27.90
C ALA A 184 -0.40 -15.49 -26.38
N GLY A 185 0.83 -15.36 -25.87
CA GLY A 185 1.09 -15.05 -24.45
C GLY A 185 0.51 -13.70 -24.01
N ILE A 186 0.72 -12.65 -24.81
CA ILE A 186 0.15 -11.31 -24.56
C ILE A 186 -1.37 -11.40 -24.56
N ILE A 187 -1.96 -12.04 -25.57
CA ILE A 187 -3.41 -12.20 -25.68
C ILE A 187 -3.97 -12.97 -24.49
N ALA A 188 -3.38 -14.11 -24.11
CA ALA A 188 -3.84 -14.90 -22.97
C ALA A 188 -3.78 -14.12 -21.64
N PHE A 189 -2.78 -13.26 -21.46
CA PHE A 189 -2.66 -12.42 -20.28
C PHE A 189 -3.78 -11.36 -20.21
N PHE A 190 -4.08 -10.69 -21.33
CA PHE A 190 -5.05 -9.59 -21.37
C PHE A 190 -6.51 -10.02 -21.70
N TRP A 191 -6.78 -11.24 -22.20
CA TRP A 191 -8.09 -11.67 -22.77
C TRP A 191 -8.72 -12.98 -22.27
N THR A 192 -8.43 -13.48 -21.07
CA THR A 192 -9.06 -14.72 -20.55
C THR A 192 -10.34 -14.48 -19.74
N GLU A 193 -11.47 -15.05 -20.21
CA GLU A 193 -12.87 -15.26 -19.71
C GLU A 193 -13.55 -14.28 -18.72
N GLU A 194 -12.82 -13.39 -18.06
CA GLU A 194 -13.32 -12.24 -17.32
C GLU A 194 -12.68 -10.97 -17.92
N ASP A 195 -13.33 -9.81 -17.77
CA ASP A 195 -12.92 -8.52 -18.36
C ASP A 195 -11.65 -7.93 -17.69
N LYS A 196 -10.55 -8.70 -17.67
CA LYS A 196 -9.26 -8.39 -17.03
C LYS A 196 -8.63 -7.11 -17.58
N LEU A 197 -8.93 -6.79 -18.84
CA LEU A 197 -8.47 -5.59 -19.50
C LEU A 197 -9.05 -4.34 -18.83
N ALA A 198 -10.38 -4.29 -18.64
CA ALA A 198 -11.04 -3.20 -17.92
C ALA A 198 -10.51 -3.10 -16.47
N ALA A 199 -10.40 -4.24 -15.78
CA ALA A 199 -9.91 -4.29 -14.41
C ALA A 199 -8.48 -3.71 -14.29
N LEU A 200 -7.56 -4.07 -15.17
CA LEU A 200 -6.19 -3.55 -15.17
C LEU A 200 -6.13 -2.04 -15.48
N TRP A 201 -6.90 -1.55 -16.46
CA TRP A 201 -6.93 -0.11 -16.79
C TRP A 201 -7.40 0.72 -15.62
N ASP A 202 -8.48 0.28 -15.02
CA ASP A 202 -9.07 1.02 -13.95
C ASP A 202 -8.13 0.95 -12.70
N GLN A 203 -7.36 -0.14 -12.51
CA GLN A 203 -6.33 -0.22 -11.45
C GLN A 203 -5.17 0.74 -11.66
N MET A 204 -4.66 0.85 -12.91
CA MET A 204 -3.60 1.82 -13.23
C MET A 204 -4.07 3.24 -13.02
N LYS A 205 -5.31 3.55 -13.42
CA LYS A 205 -5.94 4.82 -13.11
C LYS A 205 -6.03 5.04 -11.59
N ALA A 206 -6.36 4.01 -10.82
CA ALA A 206 -6.43 4.09 -9.35
C ALA A 206 -5.11 4.49 -8.74
N TYR A 207 -4.03 3.92 -9.29
CA TYR A 207 -2.69 4.20 -8.86
C TYR A 207 -2.31 5.66 -9.15
N VAL A 208 -2.56 6.14 -10.38
CA VAL A 208 -2.35 7.54 -10.74
C VAL A 208 -3.13 8.45 -9.80
N ASP A 209 -4.43 8.23 -9.65
CA ASP A 209 -5.30 9.09 -8.84
C ASP A 209 -4.87 9.11 -7.35
N LYS A 210 -4.53 7.94 -6.77
CA LYS A 210 -4.20 7.82 -5.33
C LYS A 210 -2.77 8.20 -4.98
N ARG A 211 -1.79 7.84 -5.82
CA ARG A 211 -0.36 7.87 -5.46
C ARG A 211 0.40 8.98 -6.15
N ILE A 212 -0.09 9.43 -7.31
CA ILE A 212 0.56 10.46 -8.09
C ILE A 212 -0.11 11.84 -7.88
N HIS A 213 -1.33 11.89 -7.34
CA HIS A 213 -2.03 13.10 -6.86
C HIS A 213 -2.09 14.29 -7.85
N GLU A 214 -1.91 14.02 -9.14
CA GLU A 214 -2.18 15.00 -10.20
C GLU A 214 -3.58 14.75 -10.76
N ILE A 215 -4.32 15.83 -11.00
CA ILE A 215 -5.57 15.78 -11.76
C ILE A 215 -5.19 15.52 -13.21
N LEU A 216 -4.97 14.25 -13.56
CA LEU A 216 -5.10 13.84 -14.94
C LEU A 216 -6.57 14.00 -15.31
N GLU A 217 -6.85 14.77 -16.36
CA GLU A 217 -8.21 14.89 -16.84
C GLU A 217 -8.73 13.50 -17.26
N ARG A 218 -9.98 13.18 -16.89
CA ARG A 218 -10.62 11.91 -17.26
C ARG A 218 -10.46 11.59 -18.75
N LYS A 219 -10.48 12.63 -19.60
CA LYS A 219 -10.26 12.52 -21.04
C LYS A 219 -8.87 11.98 -21.38
N GLN A 220 -7.81 12.53 -20.79
CA GLN A 220 -6.43 12.06 -21.04
C GLN A 220 -6.25 10.60 -20.61
N LEU A 221 -6.83 10.22 -19.46
CA LEU A 221 -6.80 8.83 -18.99
C LEU A 221 -7.54 7.87 -19.93
N ASN A 222 -8.69 8.29 -20.46
CA ASN A 222 -9.43 7.51 -21.46
C ASN A 222 -8.65 7.39 -22.76
N ASP A 223 -8.03 8.47 -23.24
CA ASP A 223 -7.21 8.45 -24.45
C ASP A 223 -6.05 7.45 -24.29
N LEU A 224 -5.35 7.44 -23.15
CA LEU A 224 -4.27 6.48 -22.87
C LEU A 224 -4.76 5.03 -22.86
N ARG A 225 -5.92 4.78 -22.23
CA ARG A 225 -6.57 3.46 -22.23
C ARG A 225 -6.90 3.00 -23.64
N ASP A 226 -7.50 3.88 -24.44
CA ASP A 226 -7.93 3.56 -25.82
C ASP A 226 -6.73 3.22 -26.71
N GLN A 227 -5.58 3.83 -26.46
CA GLN A 227 -4.36 3.59 -27.21
C GLN A 227 -3.77 2.23 -26.92
N ILE A 228 -3.76 1.81 -25.65
CA ILE A 228 -3.28 0.47 -25.30
C ILE A 228 -4.29 -0.60 -25.74
N ALA A 229 -5.59 -0.35 -25.60
CA ALA A 229 -6.63 -1.23 -26.13
C ALA A 229 -6.57 -1.34 -27.66
N GLY A 230 -6.25 -0.25 -28.36
CA GLY A 230 -5.98 -0.23 -29.80
C GLY A 230 -4.79 -1.09 -30.18
N LEU A 231 -3.65 -0.91 -29.50
CA LEU A 231 -2.47 -1.75 -29.72
C LEU A 231 -2.78 -3.22 -29.50
N LEU A 232 -3.43 -3.55 -28.40
CA LEU A 232 -3.78 -4.92 -28.08
C LEU A 232 -4.74 -5.53 -29.13
N ARG A 233 -5.71 -4.75 -29.66
CA ARG A 233 -6.55 -5.20 -30.79
C ARG A 233 -5.70 -5.49 -32.03
N ASN A 234 -4.76 -4.62 -32.37
CA ASN A 234 -3.84 -4.86 -33.48
C ASN A 234 -2.99 -6.13 -33.27
N VAL A 235 -2.56 -6.42 -32.04
CA VAL A 235 -1.86 -7.67 -31.70
C VAL A 235 -2.75 -8.88 -31.94
N LYS A 236 -4.01 -8.83 -31.52
CA LYS A 236 -4.99 -9.91 -31.77
C LYS A 236 -5.23 -10.13 -33.27
N ASP A 237 -5.40 -9.04 -34.01
CA ASP A 237 -5.63 -9.09 -35.45
C ASP A 237 -4.42 -9.69 -36.18
N PHE A 238 -3.20 -9.30 -35.81
CA PHE A 238 -1.97 -9.87 -36.35
C PHE A 238 -1.80 -11.36 -35.99
N ASP A 239 -2.08 -11.77 -34.74
CA ASP A 239 -1.88 -13.15 -34.31
C ASP A 239 -2.76 -14.13 -35.08
N ALA A 240 -3.93 -13.68 -35.54
CA ALA A 240 -4.86 -14.46 -36.36
C ALA A 240 -4.36 -14.80 -37.77
N TYR A 241 -3.31 -14.15 -38.27
CA TYR A 241 -2.73 -14.49 -39.58
C TYR A 241 -1.98 -15.83 -39.51
N GLU A 242 -2.02 -16.57 -40.61
CA GLU A 242 -1.19 -17.76 -40.80
C GLU A 242 0.29 -17.39 -40.95
N LYS A 243 1.18 -18.32 -40.63
CA LYS A 243 2.64 -18.15 -40.78
C LYS A 243 2.99 -17.75 -42.22
N GLY A 244 3.71 -16.65 -42.40
CA GLY A 244 4.09 -16.17 -43.73
C GLY A 244 4.50 -14.70 -43.79
N GLU A 245 4.91 -14.22 -44.99
CA GLU A 245 5.36 -12.84 -45.22
C GLU A 245 4.30 -11.80 -44.83
N GLU A 246 3.02 -12.09 -45.07
CA GLU A 246 1.93 -11.19 -44.70
C GLU A 246 1.82 -11.02 -43.19
N LYS A 247 2.03 -12.09 -42.40
CA LYS A 247 2.06 -12.01 -40.93
C LYS A 247 3.24 -11.16 -40.46
N ALA A 248 4.42 -11.29 -41.08
CA ALA A 248 5.59 -10.46 -40.76
C ALA A 248 5.39 -8.97 -41.13
N ARG A 249 4.72 -8.71 -42.26
CA ARG A 249 4.32 -7.35 -42.67
C ARG A 249 3.37 -6.73 -41.65
N LYS A 250 2.34 -7.48 -41.23
CA LYS A 250 1.37 -7.04 -40.21
C LYS A 250 2.00 -6.78 -38.84
N LEU A 251 2.97 -7.60 -38.43
CA LEU A 251 3.77 -7.34 -37.22
C LEU A 251 4.51 -5.99 -37.33
N THR A 252 5.15 -5.73 -38.48
CA THR A 252 5.91 -4.51 -38.72
C THR A 252 5.01 -3.27 -38.74
N GLU A 253 3.83 -3.35 -39.36
CA GLU A 253 2.79 -2.30 -39.31
C GLU A 253 2.31 -2.02 -37.89
N THR A 254 2.05 -3.08 -37.11
CA THR A 254 1.62 -2.96 -35.71
C THR A 254 2.69 -2.27 -34.87
N ILE A 255 3.95 -2.67 -35.01
CA ILE A 255 5.08 -2.04 -34.31
C ILE A 255 5.22 -0.57 -34.71
N THR A 256 5.13 -0.25 -35.99
CA THR A 256 5.30 1.12 -36.49
C THR A 256 4.19 2.03 -35.96
N SER A 257 2.94 1.58 -36.03
CA SER A 257 1.80 2.30 -35.46
C SER A 257 1.97 2.49 -33.94
N ALA A 258 2.41 1.46 -33.23
CA ALA A 258 2.63 1.54 -31.80
C ALA A 258 3.74 2.54 -31.42
N GLN A 259 4.83 2.58 -32.18
CA GLN A 259 5.94 3.51 -31.94
C GLN A 259 5.52 4.97 -32.10
N HIS A 260 4.62 5.27 -33.05
CA HIS A 260 4.15 6.64 -33.28
C HIS A 260 3.43 7.24 -32.05
N ASN A 261 2.80 6.38 -31.26
CA ASN A 261 2.00 6.75 -30.09
C ASN A 261 2.82 6.83 -28.77
N LEU A 262 4.14 6.64 -28.81
CA LEU A 262 4.97 6.62 -27.59
C LEU A 262 5.06 7.98 -26.89
N ASP A 263 4.93 9.08 -27.63
CA ASP A 263 4.94 10.46 -27.14
C ASP A 263 3.80 10.75 -26.14
N MET A 264 2.73 9.95 -26.17
CA MET A 264 1.66 10.03 -25.18
C MET A 264 2.09 9.57 -23.79
N PHE A 265 3.14 8.76 -23.69
CA PHE A 265 3.60 8.13 -22.45
C PHE A 265 4.99 8.60 -22.01
N VAL A 266 5.92 8.74 -22.95
CA VAL A 266 7.30 9.14 -22.68
C VAL A 266 7.34 10.62 -22.26
N GLY A 267 8.15 10.93 -21.24
CA GLY A 267 8.25 12.28 -20.69
C GLY A 267 7.05 12.71 -19.84
N LYS A 268 6.12 11.79 -19.54
CA LYS A 268 4.94 12.06 -18.71
C LYS A 268 4.97 11.16 -17.46
N PRO A 269 5.57 11.63 -16.35
CA PRO A 269 5.78 10.81 -15.16
C PRO A 269 4.47 10.25 -14.57
N ASN A 270 3.39 11.02 -14.68
CA ASN A 270 2.09 10.68 -14.12
C ASN A 270 1.37 9.51 -14.80
N VAL A 271 1.82 9.08 -15.98
CA VAL A 271 1.26 7.92 -16.69
C VAL A 271 2.21 6.73 -16.69
N LEU A 272 3.17 6.70 -15.76
CA LEU A 272 4.18 5.66 -15.63
C LEU A 272 3.62 4.21 -15.72
N PRO A 273 2.53 3.83 -15.03
CA PRO A 273 1.98 2.48 -15.17
C PRO A 273 1.57 2.13 -16.62
N TYR A 274 1.03 3.10 -17.34
CA TYR A 274 0.63 2.96 -18.74
C TYR A 274 1.85 2.84 -19.66
N LEU A 275 2.91 3.63 -19.42
CA LEU A 275 4.19 3.50 -20.12
C LEU A 275 4.78 2.09 -19.97
N VAL A 276 4.79 1.56 -18.74
CA VAL A 276 5.32 0.22 -18.44
C VAL A 276 4.53 -0.86 -19.17
N SER A 277 3.20 -0.77 -19.18
CA SER A 277 2.35 -1.73 -19.88
C SER A 277 2.54 -1.66 -21.39
N TYR A 278 2.47 -0.45 -21.96
CA TYR A 278 2.62 -0.22 -23.39
C TYR A 278 3.99 -0.60 -23.91
N GLY A 279 5.05 -0.20 -23.19
CA GLY A 279 6.43 -0.55 -23.51
C GLY A 279 6.68 -2.05 -23.49
N SER A 280 6.08 -2.79 -22.55
CA SER A 280 6.21 -4.26 -22.46
C SER A 280 5.60 -4.96 -23.67
N ILE A 281 4.43 -4.52 -24.14
CA ILE A 281 3.80 -5.05 -25.35
C ILE A 281 4.68 -4.74 -26.58
N LEU A 282 5.10 -3.47 -26.73
CA LEU A 282 5.91 -3.04 -27.87
C LEU A 282 7.25 -3.78 -27.95
N LEU A 283 7.96 -3.93 -26.83
CA LEU A 283 9.23 -4.66 -26.78
C LEU A 283 9.04 -6.14 -27.11
N SER A 284 7.95 -6.76 -26.67
CA SER A 284 7.62 -8.14 -27.02
C SER A 284 7.39 -8.32 -28.52
N LEU A 285 6.74 -7.36 -29.19
CA LEU A 285 6.56 -7.39 -30.64
C LEU A 285 7.88 -7.16 -31.38
N LYS A 286 8.72 -6.21 -30.93
CA LYS A 286 10.04 -6.01 -31.52
C LYS A 286 10.96 -7.21 -31.33
N TYR A 287 10.85 -7.90 -30.19
CA TYR A 287 11.56 -9.16 -29.95
C TYR A 287 11.14 -10.22 -30.95
N GLN A 288 9.84 -10.40 -31.19
CA GLN A 288 9.35 -11.32 -32.23
C GLN A 288 9.91 -10.98 -33.61
N LEU A 289 9.94 -9.69 -33.98
CA LEU A 289 10.46 -9.26 -35.27
C LEU A 289 11.98 -9.47 -35.40
N ALA A 290 12.73 -9.29 -34.31
CA ALA A 290 14.19 -9.38 -34.32
C ALA A 290 14.71 -10.81 -34.17
N VAL A 291 14.09 -11.61 -33.28
CA VAL A 291 14.60 -12.90 -32.82
C VAL A 291 13.73 -14.07 -33.30
N GLU A 292 12.41 -13.92 -33.29
CA GLU A 292 11.46 -14.99 -33.66
C GLU A 292 10.95 -14.86 -35.11
N TYR A 293 11.68 -14.12 -35.96
CA TYR A 293 11.21 -13.78 -37.30
C TYR A 293 10.85 -15.01 -38.14
N GLU A 294 11.65 -16.08 -38.08
CA GLU A 294 11.41 -17.29 -38.84
C GLU A 294 10.12 -18.01 -38.41
N ASP A 295 9.79 -17.97 -37.11
CA ASP A 295 8.55 -18.51 -36.56
C ASP A 295 7.33 -17.74 -37.06
N ILE A 296 7.51 -16.46 -37.40
CA ILE A 296 6.46 -15.57 -37.91
C ILE A 296 6.34 -15.69 -39.44
N ALA A 297 7.46 -15.58 -40.15
CA ALA A 297 7.52 -15.40 -41.60
C ALA A 297 7.60 -16.71 -42.39
N GLY A 298 7.91 -17.84 -41.73
CA GLY A 298 8.11 -19.12 -42.41
C GLY A 298 9.51 -19.33 -42.99
N LYS A 299 10.36 -18.29 -42.94
CA LYS A 299 11.75 -18.31 -43.41
C LYS A 299 12.60 -17.31 -42.61
N PRO A 300 13.92 -17.51 -42.51
CA PRO A 300 14.80 -16.54 -41.87
C PRO A 300 14.81 -15.20 -42.61
N SER A 301 15.02 -14.11 -41.87
CA SER A 301 15.27 -12.79 -42.44
C SER A 301 16.67 -12.70 -43.05
N GLY A 302 16.88 -11.75 -43.96
CA GLY A 302 18.23 -11.44 -44.45
C GLY A 302 19.13 -10.97 -43.30
N ALA A 303 20.42 -11.29 -43.34
CA ALA A 303 21.36 -10.93 -42.26
C ALA A 303 21.39 -9.43 -41.95
N ALA A 304 21.26 -8.58 -42.98
CA ALA A 304 21.19 -7.13 -42.81
C ALA A 304 19.90 -6.68 -42.08
N ASP A 305 18.76 -7.28 -42.42
CA ASP A 305 17.46 -6.98 -41.79
C ASP A 305 17.44 -7.48 -40.35
N HIS A 306 17.97 -8.68 -40.09
CA HIS A 306 18.12 -9.22 -38.74
C HIS A 306 18.95 -8.29 -37.85
N ASN A 307 20.14 -7.88 -38.32
CA ASN A 307 21.02 -6.98 -37.58
C ASN A 307 20.36 -5.61 -37.32
N THR A 308 19.59 -5.11 -38.29
CA THR A 308 18.86 -3.84 -38.17
C THR A 308 17.76 -3.97 -37.11
N ASN A 309 16.94 -5.02 -37.17
CA ASN A 309 15.86 -5.26 -36.21
C ASN A 309 16.40 -5.47 -34.79
N LEU A 310 17.50 -6.20 -34.65
CA LEU A 310 18.17 -6.41 -33.37
C LEU A 310 18.70 -5.08 -32.78
N LYS A 311 19.33 -4.24 -33.60
CA LYS A 311 19.77 -2.91 -33.17
C LYS A 311 18.59 -2.05 -32.72
N LEU A 312 17.51 -1.98 -33.51
CA LEU A 312 16.30 -1.21 -33.18
C LEU A 312 15.60 -1.71 -31.90
N LEU A 313 15.64 -3.02 -31.63
CA LEU A 313 15.16 -3.58 -30.37
C LEU A 313 16.02 -3.08 -29.20
N LYS A 314 17.35 -3.18 -29.28
CA LYS A 314 18.26 -2.74 -28.22
C LYS A 314 18.15 -1.24 -27.93
N ASP A 315 18.02 -0.42 -28.97
CA ASP A 315 17.83 1.02 -28.83
C ASP A 315 16.49 1.33 -28.14
N MET A 316 15.40 0.65 -28.52
CA MET A 316 14.09 0.80 -27.87
C MET A 316 14.11 0.35 -26.39
N ILE A 317 14.79 -0.75 -26.06
CA ILE A 317 14.97 -1.19 -24.66
C ILE A 317 15.64 -0.07 -23.86
N ARG A 318 16.71 0.55 -24.40
CA ARG A 318 17.44 1.63 -23.74
C ARG A 318 16.57 2.87 -23.54
N GLU A 319 15.87 3.30 -24.58
CA GLU A 319 15.02 4.49 -24.57
C GLU A 319 13.86 4.36 -23.56
N LEU A 320 13.09 3.28 -23.63
CA LEU A 320 11.97 3.08 -22.71
C LEU A 320 12.46 2.91 -21.26
N SER A 321 13.56 2.17 -21.05
CA SER A 321 14.14 2.01 -19.71
C SER A 321 14.63 3.35 -19.12
N ALA A 322 15.16 4.24 -19.95
CA ALA A 322 15.56 5.58 -19.54
C ALA A 322 14.33 6.44 -19.19
N ALA A 323 13.28 6.40 -20.02
CA ALA A 323 12.03 7.13 -19.77
C ALA A 323 11.36 6.70 -18.46
N VAL A 324 11.36 5.40 -18.14
CA VAL A 324 10.86 4.88 -16.85
C VAL A 324 11.66 5.46 -15.68
N LYS A 325 13.00 5.46 -15.74
CA LYS A 325 13.86 6.00 -14.68
C LYS A 325 13.68 7.50 -14.48
N GLU A 326 13.50 8.24 -15.58
CA GLU A 326 13.23 9.67 -15.53
C GLU A 326 11.88 9.96 -14.86
N ALA A 327 10.84 9.21 -15.23
CA ALA A 327 9.53 9.28 -14.61
C ALA A 327 9.58 8.95 -13.11
N GLU A 328 10.23 7.85 -12.71
CA GLU A 328 10.44 7.49 -11.28
C GLU A 328 11.10 8.63 -10.51
N SER A 329 12.16 9.21 -11.07
CA SER A 329 12.91 10.31 -10.45
C SER A 329 12.07 11.58 -10.28
N SER A 330 11.28 11.92 -11.31
CA SER A 330 10.38 13.07 -11.27
C SER A 330 9.25 12.88 -10.26
N LEU A 331 8.61 11.71 -10.23
CA LEU A 331 7.56 11.39 -9.27
C LEU A 331 8.08 11.44 -7.82
N LEU A 332 9.26 10.86 -7.57
CA LEU A 332 9.87 10.88 -6.25
C LEU A 332 10.14 12.32 -5.80
N LYS A 333 10.70 13.15 -6.68
CA LYS A 333 10.92 14.57 -6.39
C LYS A 333 9.60 15.27 -6.03
N ASN A 334 8.58 15.12 -6.88
CA ASN A 334 7.27 15.73 -6.65
C ASN A 334 6.66 15.30 -5.32
N ARG A 335 6.74 13.99 -4.99
CA ARG A 335 6.25 13.46 -3.71
C ARG A 335 6.99 14.07 -2.51
N LEU A 336 8.30 14.23 -2.60
CA LEU A 336 9.10 14.82 -1.52
C LEU A 336 8.88 16.33 -1.36
N ASP A 337 8.52 17.04 -2.43
CA ASP A 337 8.20 18.48 -2.39
C ASP A 337 6.86 18.80 -1.69
N LEU A 338 6.01 17.78 -1.47
CA LEU A 338 4.80 17.89 -0.64
C LEU A 338 5.10 17.96 0.86
N ILE A 339 6.29 17.53 1.30
CA ILE A 339 6.75 17.68 2.67
C ILE A 339 7.28 19.10 2.85
N LYS A 340 6.50 19.96 3.49
CA LYS A 340 6.81 21.39 3.58
C LYS A 340 7.99 21.64 4.52
N PRO A 341 8.78 22.71 4.29
CA PRO A 341 9.73 23.17 5.29
C PRO A 341 9.01 23.55 6.58
N VAL A 342 9.76 23.63 7.68
CA VAL A 342 9.20 23.97 8.99
C VAL A 342 8.45 25.31 8.92
N ASN A 343 7.16 25.28 9.25
CA ASN A 343 6.35 26.48 9.43
C ASN A 343 6.52 27.02 10.86
N THR A 344 6.60 28.34 11.01
CA THR A 344 6.77 29.00 12.33
C THR A 344 5.64 30.00 12.55
N THR A 345 4.85 29.80 13.62
CA THR A 345 3.77 30.70 14.01
C THR A 345 4.04 31.29 15.39
N LEU A 346 3.91 32.61 15.52
CA LEU A 346 3.99 33.31 16.81
C LEU A 346 2.61 33.31 17.47
N ILE A 347 2.54 33.01 18.77
CA ILE A 347 1.28 33.01 19.52
C ILE A 347 0.98 34.46 19.95
N PRO A 348 -0.13 35.09 19.47
CA PRO A 348 -0.45 36.47 19.79
C PRO A 348 -0.52 36.73 21.30
N MET A 349 -0.02 37.89 21.74
CA MET A 349 -0.03 38.33 23.14
C MET A 349 0.76 37.42 24.12
N SER A 350 1.67 36.59 23.61
CA SER A 350 2.59 35.76 24.43
C SER A 350 4.00 35.71 23.83
N THR A 351 4.97 35.18 24.58
CA THR A 351 6.31 34.83 24.05
C THR A 351 6.33 33.43 23.41
N GLY A 352 5.18 32.81 23.14
CA GLY A 352 5.09 31.46 22.60
C GLY A 352 5.33 31.37 21.10
N VAL A 353 5.96 30.28 20.66
CA VAL A 353 6.22 29.94 19.25
C VAL A 353 5.74 28.51 18.99
N ILE A 354 5.11 28.31 17.82
CA ILE A 354 4.73 27.02 17.28
C ILE A 354 5.60 26.74 16.05
N LYS A 355 6.33 25.63 16.06
CA LYS A 355 7.01 25.07 14.89
C LYS A 355 6.23 23.87 14.41
N GLN A 356 5.90 23.81 13.13
CA GLN A 356 5.11 22.72 12.56
C GLN A 356 5.75 22.17 11.29
N VAL A 357 5.74 20.85 11.16
CA VAL A 357 6.09 20.15 9.93
C VAL A 357 4.83 19.47 9.41
N GLU A 358 4.62 19.53 8.10
CA GLU A 358 3.44 18.98 7.45
C GLU A 358 3.83 18.25 6.16
N ASP A 359 3.18 17.11 5.93
CA ASP A 359 3.16 16.42 4.66
C ASP A 359 1.77 16.58 4.03
N ALA A 360 1.68 17.45 3.03
CA ALA A 360 0.41 17.80 2.40
C ALA A 360 -0.24 16.62 1.65
N PHE A 361 0.49 15.51 1.44
CA PHE A 361 -0.02 14.34 0.75
C PHE A 361 -1.04 13.53 1.57
N ASP A 362 -0.77 13.32 2.87
CA ASP A 362 -1.58 12.48 3.76
C ASP A 362 -2.06 13.21 5.02
N GLY A 363 -1.80 14.52 5.13
CA GLY A 363 -2.17 15.33 6.28
C GLY A 363 -1.37 14.99 7.53
N TRP A 364 -0.25 14.26 7.39
CA TRP A 364 0.66 14.00 8.49
C TRP A 364 1.28 15.32 8.98
N ALA A 365 1.30 15.53 10.29
CA ALA A 365 1.90 16.72 10.88
C ALA A 365 2.54 16.43 12.24
N MET A 366 3.54 17.25 12.59
CA MET A 366 4.13 17.34 13.92
C MET A 366 4.25 18.81 14.31
N ALA A 367 3.93 19.14 15.57
CA ALA A 367 4.04 20.49 16.08
C ALA A 367 4.77 20.52 17.43
N TRP A 368 5.63 21.52 17.61
CA TRP A 368 6.32 21.84 18.86
C TRP A 368 5.98 23.25 19.27
N HIS A 369 5.49 23.40 20.49
CA HIS A 369 5.25 24.69 21.11
C HIS A 369 6.44 24.99 22.02
N TYR A 370 6.87 26.23 22.20
CA TYR A 370 7.86 26.64 23.22
C TYR A 370 7.87 28.14 23.49
N ASN A 371 8.47 28.54 24.61
CA ASN A 371 8.68 29.93 24.97
C ASN A 371 9.96 30.50 24.33
N SER A 372 9.81 31.52 23.49
CA SER A 372 10.90 32.20 22.79
C SER A 372 11.84 33.02 23.68
N ALA A 373 11.49 33.28 24.95
CA ALA A 373 12.34 34.02 25.87
C ALA A 373 13.61 33.26 26.30
N THR A 374 13.69 31.96 26.00
CA THR A 374 14.81 31.06 26.36
C THR A 374 15.57 30.59 25.12
N GLU A 375 16.72 31.20 24.85
CA GLU A 375 17.48 30.97 23.61
C GLU A 375 17.95 29.51 23.43
N HIS A 376 18.40 28.87 24.50
CA HIS A 376 18.86 27.47 24.47
C HIS A 376 17.73 26.51 24.07
N ILE A 377 16.55 26.67 24.70
CA ILE A 377 15.35 25.89 24.41
C ILE A 377 14.91 26.09 22.96
N ARG A 378 14.93 27.34 22.46
CA ARG A 378 14.62 27.65 21.06
C ARG A 378 15.49 26.88 20.07
N LYS A 379 16.81 26.84 20.27
CA LYS A 379 17.74 26.17 19.34
C LYS A 379 17.52 24.66 19.27
N GLU A 380 17.20 24.03 20.40
CA GLU A 380 16.92 22.59 20.44
C GLU A 380 15.63 22.22 19.68
N PHE A 381 14.55 22.98 19.87
CA PHE A 381 13.29 22.74 19.16
C PHE A 381 13.37 23.05 17.66
N GLU A 382 14.17 24.04 17.26
CA GLU A 382 14.46 24.31 15.84
C GLU A 382 15.20 23.11 15.20
N ALA A 383 16.23 22.58 15.87
CA ALA A 383 16.93 21.41 15.40
C ALA A 383 16.03 20.16 15.30
N LEU A 384 15.12 19.96 16.24
CA LEU A 384 14.16 18.84 16.20
C LEU A 384 13.17 18.96 15.05
N ALA A 385 12.67 20.17 14.77
CA ALA A 385 11.77 20.40 13.66
C ALA A 385 12.47 20.16 12.31
N ASP A 386 13.70 20.62 12.15
CA ASP A 386 14.51 20.37 10.95
C ASP A 386 14.84 18.87 10.80
N GLU A 387 15.18 18.18 11.90
CA GLU A 387 15.39 16.74 11.89
C GLU A 387 14.11 15.98 11.50
N ALA A 388 12.94 16.42 11.97
CA ALA A 388 11.67 15.80 11.61
C ALA A 388 11.35 15.92 10.12
N VAL A 389 11.65 17.07 9.49
CA VAL A 389 11.55 17.23 8.02
C VAL A 389 12.47 16.24 7.31
N ALA A 390 13.74 16.15 7.74
CA ALA A 390 14.72 15.25 7.14
C ALA A 390 14.33 13.77 7.31
N ASN A 391 13.86 13.39 8.50
CA ASN A 391 13.39 12.04 8.81
C ASN A 391 12.15 11.72 7.98
N ARG A 392 11.15 12.61 7.90
CA ARG A 392 9.94 12.40 7.08
C ARG A 392 10.29 12.23 5.61
N ARG A 393 11.20 13.05 5.06
CA ARG A 393 11.70 12.90 3.68
C ARG A 393 12.38 11.56 3.46
N LYS A 394 13.20 11.09 4.40
CA LYS A 394 13.85 9.76 4.32
C LYS A 394 12.84 8.62 4.38
N GLN A 395 11.86 8.69 5.30
CA GLN A 395 10.79 7.70 5.43
C GLN A 395 10.00 7.59 4.12
N VAL A 396 9.45 8.72 3.65
CA VAL A 396 8.65 8.81 2.43
C VAL A 396 9.46 8.38 1.21
N LYS A 397 10.74 8.77 1.10
CA LYS A 397 11.60 8.33 0.01
C LYS A 397 11.69 6.80 -0.05
N ASN A 398 12.05 6.15 1.06
CA ASN A 398 12.21 4.69 1.08
C ASN A 398 10.88 3.96 0.79
N GLN A 399 9.76 4.47 1.31
CA GLN A 399 8.45 3.86 1.07
C GLN A 399 7.98 4.07 -0.38
N PHE A 400 8.08 5.29 -0.89
CA PHE A 400 7.61 5.63 -2.23
C PHE A 400 8.49 4.99 -3.33
N GLU A 401 9.80 4.89 -3.13
CA GLU A 401 10.67 4.14 -4.05
C GLU A 401 10.22 2.68 -4.18
N THR A 402 9.80 2.03 -3.07
CA THR A 402 9.28 0.66 -3.14
C THR A 402 7.94 0.55 -3.85
N GLU A 403 7.08 1.57 -3.77
CA GLU A 403 5.84 1.62 -4.53
C GLU A 403 6.11 1.74 -6.03
N LEU A 404 7.08 2.58 -6.41
CA LEU A 404 7.53 2.71 -7.80
C LEU A 404 8.16 1.41 -8.31
N GLU A 405 8.98 0.73 -7.51
CA GLU A 405 9.56 -0.58 -7.86
C GLU A 405 8.47 -1.61 -8.18
N VAL A 406 7.43 -1.69 -7.35
CA VAL A 406 6.28 -2.57 -7.59
C VAL A 406 5.60 -2.23 -8.91
N VAL A 407 5.42 -0.95 -9.23
CA VAL A 407 4.78 -0.51 -10.47
C VAL A 407 5.65 -0.77 -11.70
N THR A 408 6.95 -0.54 -11.61
CA THR A 408 7.90 -0.66 -12.72
C THR A 408 8.56 -2.04 -12.81
N ALA A 409 8.07 -2.99 -12.01
CA ALA A 409 8.59 -4.34 -11.91
C ALA A 409 8.75 -5.05 -13.27
N GLN A 410 7.82 -4.82 -14.21
CA GLN A 410 7.92 -5.36 -15.57
C GLN A 410 9.05 -4.70 -16.38
N ALA A 411 9.19 -3.39 -16.28
CA ALA A 411 10.20 -2.62 -17.03
C ALA A 411 11.63 -3.01 -16.65
N ARG A 412 11.86 -3.46 -15.41
CA ARG A 412 13.16 -4.00 -14.99
C ARG A 412 13.55 -5.26 -15.76
N LEU A 413 12.59 -6.05 -16.25
CA LEU A 413 12.85 -7.24 -17.03
C LEU A 413 13.08 -6.96 -18.52
N TRP A 414 12.91 -5.72 -18.99
CA TRP A 414 13.05 -5.37 -20.40
C TRP A 414 14.44 -5.64 -20.98
N HIS A 415 15.49 -5.59 -20.16
CA HIS A 415 16.84 -5.98 -20.58
C HIS A 415 16.91 -7.42 -21.07
N ASN A 416 16.04 -8.32 -20.61
CA ASN A 416 16.00 -9.71 -21.05
C ASN A 416 15.51 -9.87 -22.51
N PHE A 417 14.89 -8.84 -23.10
CA PHE A 417 14.57 -8.85 -24.52
C PHE A 417 15.82 -8.68 -25.39
N ASP A 418 16.96 -8.22 -24.85
CA ASP A 418 18.22 -8.31 -25.58
C ASP A 418 18.75 -9.77 -25.49
N PRO A 419 18.82 -10.52 -26.61
CA PRO A 419 19.30 -11.90 -26.59
C PRO A 419 20.77 -12.03 -26.14
N ASP A 420 21.55 -10.95 -26.21
CA ASP A 420 22.95 -10.92 -25.76
C ASP A 420 23.10 -10.51 -24.29
N ALA A 421 22.02 -10.07 -23.63
CA ALA A 421 22.07 -9.66 -22.25
C ALA A 421 22.21 -10.86 -21.29
N LYS A 422 22.91 -10.64 -20.18
CA LYS A 422 22.86 -11.58 -19.05
C LYS A 422 21.42 -11.61 -18.51
N LYS A 423 20.86 -12.81 -18.41
CA LYS A 423 19.52 -13.03 -17.85
C LYS A 423 19.43 -12.51 -16.42
N TYR A 424 18.27 -11.94 -16.08
CA TYR A 424 18.00 -11.43 -14.74
C TYR A 424 18.19 -12.48 -13.65
N VAL A 425 18.80 -12.06 -12.54
CA VAL A 425 18.88 -12.82 -11.30
C VAL A 425 18.17 -11.99 -10.24
N THR A 426 17.20 -12.60 -9.56
CA THR A 426 16.51 -12.01 -8.42
C THR A 426 17.52 -11.49 -7.41
N GLN A 427 17.29 -10.28 -6.92
CA GLN A 427 18.16 -9.64 -5.95
C GLN A 427 17.44 -9.49 -4.62
N THR A 428 18.16 -9.84 -3.57
CA THR A 428 17.79 -9.43 -2.23
C THR A 428 18.02 -7.93 -2.08
N VAL A 429 16.98 -7.19 -1.71
CA VAL A 429 17.04 -5.76 -1.42
C VAL A 429 16.79 -5.51 0.06
N GLU A 430 17.58 -4.62 0.65
CA GLU A 430 17.38 -4.13 2.01
C GLU A 430 16.97 -2.65 1.99
N ARG A 431 16.00 -2.32 2.84
CA ARG A 431 15.48 -0.96 3.01
C ARG A 431 15.30 -0.65 4.48
N THR A 432 15.50 0.62 4.84
CA THR A 432 15.28 1.10 6.22
C THR A 432 14.26 2.23 6.21
N VAL A 433 13.20 2.10 6.99
CA VAL A 433 12.19 3.15 7.17
C VAL A 433 12.28 3.68 8.59
N GLY A 434 12.58 4.97 8.73
CA GLY A 434 12.81 5.64 10.01
C GLY A 434 13.84 6.78 9.88
N ALA A 435 14.20 7.43 10.99
CA ALA A 435 13.77 7.13 12.35
C ALA A 435 12.38 7.73 12.65
N PHE A 436 11.61 7.03 13.48
CA PHE A 436 10.37 7.52 14.11
C PHE A 436 10.65 7.77 15.59
N GLY A 437 10.02 8.79 16.17
CA GLY A 437 10.32 9.27 17.51
C GLY A 437 10.84 10.71 17.50
N GLY A 438 11.39 11.15 18.63
CA GLY A 438 11.80 12.53 18.83
C GLY A 438 13.25 12.64 19.23
N ILE A 439 13.50 12.98 20.49
CA ILE A 439 14.81 13.40 20.97
C ILE A 439 15.72 12.19 21.18
N LYS A 440 16.90 12.19 20.54
CA LYS A 440 17.97 11.20 20.76
C LYS A 440 18.90 11.68 21.87
N GLN A 441 18.79 11.12 23.07
CA GLN A 441 19.59 11.57 24.21
C GLN A 441 20.44 10.46 24.85
N THR A 442 20.18 9.19 24.55
CA THR A 442 20.71 8.10 25.36
C THR A 442 21.38 6.98 24.56
N SER A 443 20.99 5.71 24.75
CA SER A 443 21.75 4.55 24.25
C SER A 443 21.25 4.10 22.89
N ALA A 444 22.17 3.88 21.95
CA ALA A 444 21.86 3.31 20.65
C ALA A 444 21.61 1.79 20.76
N PHE A 445 20.68 1.27 19.96
CA PHE A 445 20.47 -0.17 19.80
C PHE A 445 20.36 -0.54 18.31
N ALA A 446 20.75 -1.76 17.96
CA ALA A 446 20.61 -2.30 16.61
C ALA A 446 20.46 -3.82 16.64
N SER A 447 19.72 -4.35 15.67
CA SER A 447 19.63 -5.78 15.41
C SER A 447 20.92 -6.31 14.75
N PRO A 448 21.29 -7.58 14.96
CA PRO A 448 22.40 -8.19 14.24
C PRO A 448 22.13 -8.18 12.73
N ALA A 449 23.20 -8.02 11.93
CA ALA A 449 23.11 -8.12 10.48
C ALA A 449 22.67 -9.54 10.05
N ASN A 450 21.92 -9.64 8.95
CA ASN A 450 21.42 -10.90 8.38
C ASN A 450 20.60 -11.77 9.35
N ALA A 451 20.02 -11.19 10.39
CA ALA A 451 19.22 -11.93 11.37
C ALA A 451 17.82 -12.28 10.82
N VAL A 452 17.28 -13.41 11.28
CA VAL A 452 15.88 -13.81 11.05
C VAL A 452 15.16 -13.74 12.39
N ILE A 453 14.16 -12.87 12.50
CA ILE A 453 13.40 -12.67 13.74
C ILE A 453 12.65 -13.96 14.07
N ARG A 454 12.75 -14.40 15.33
CA ARG A 454 12.03 -15.56 15.88
C ARG A 454 10.85 -15.12 16.73
N SER A 455 11.07 -14.19 17.64
CA SER A 455 10.00 -13.62 18.48
C SER A 455 10.22 -12.14 18.75
N ILE A 456 9.11 -11.46 19.02
CA ILE A 456 9.11 -10.09 19.51
C ILE A 456 8.35 -10.06 20.83
N THR A 457 9.00 -9.55 21.86
CA THR A 457 8.40 -9.19 23.13
C THR A 457 8.19 -7.68 23.18
N ILE A 458 6.98 -7.24 23.55
CA ILE A 458 6.65 -5.82 23.80
C ILE A 458 6.36 -5.64 25.29
N TYR A 459 7.13 -4.78 25.94
CA TYR A 459 6.97 -4.41 27.34
C TYR A 459 6.11 -3.15 27.47
N HIS A 460 5.18 -3.16 28.41
CA HIS A 460 4.22 -2.09 28.56
C HIS A 460 3.81 -1.86 30.02
N GLU A 461 3.49 -0.61 30.35
CA GLU A 461 2.95 -0.23 31.66
C GLU A 461 1.90 0.85 31.48
N ASN A 462 0.77 0.76 32.19
CA ASN A 462 -0.34 1.72 32.08
C ASN A 462 -0.80 1.97 30.62
N ASN A 463 -0.85 0.89 29.82
CA ASN A 463 -1.16 0.94 28.38
C ASN A 463 -0.19 1.76 27.52
N GLU A 464 1.02 2.06 27.98
CA GLU A 464 2.08 2.73 27.21
C GLU A 464 3.18 1.75 26.79
N LEU A 465 3.80 1.98 25.63
CA LEU A 465 5.00 1.28 25.22
C LEU A 465 6.18 1.67 26.11
N ARG A 466 6.87 0.68 26.68
CA ARG A 466 8.03 0.90 27.56
C ARG A 466 9.32 0.32 26.99
N GLY A 467 9.23 -0.80 26.31
CA GLY A 467 10.39 -1.43 25.70
C GLY A 467 10.05 -2.58 24.80
N LEU A 468 11.07 -3.16 24.20
CA LEU A 468 10.97 -4.30 23.30
C LEU A 468 12.16 -5.23 23.46
N ARG A 469 11.96 -6.49 23.07
CA ARG A 469 13.02 -7.47 22.89
C ARG A 469 12.77 -8.28 21.63
N LEU A 470 13.78 -8.37 20.77
CA LEU A 470 13.78 -9.26 19.60
C LEU A 470 14.68 -10.46 19.89
N THR A 471 14.18 -11.65 19.60
CA THR A 471 15.01 -12.85 19.51
C THR A 471 15.11 -13.29 18.06
N TYR A 472 16.17 -14.03 17.75
CA TYR A 472 16.47 -14.44 16.38
C TYR A 472 16.68 -15.95 16.30
N GLN A 473 16.52 -16.49 15.10
CA GLN A 473 16.91 -17.87 14.80
C GLN A 473 18.44 -18.04 14.91
N GLY A 474 18.89 -19.29 15.03
CA GLY A 474 20.32 -19.61 15.07
C GLY A 474 21.06 -19.19 16.33
N GLY A 475 20.36 -18.75 17.39
CA GLY A 475 20.97 -18.41 18.68
C GLY A 475 21.73 -17.08 18.68
N LEU A 476 21.45 -16.17 17.74
CA LEU A 476 22.05 -14.84 17.73
C LEU A 476 21.65 -14.03 18.99
N PRO A 477 22.50 -13.07 19.42
CA PRO A 477 22.19 -12.21 20.57
C PRO A 477 20.85 -11.49 20.40
N HIS A 478 20.06 -11.43 21.47
CA HIS A 478 18.81 -10.69 21.47
C HIS A 478 19.05 -9.18 21.42
N THR A 479 18.16 -8.43 20.77
CA THR A 479 18.17 -6.96 20.77
C THR A 479 17.12 -6.45 21.73
N THR A 480 17.48 -5.51 22.60
CA THR A 480 16.57 -4.89 23.58
C THR A 480 16.61 -3.38 23.45
N ALA A 481 15.47 -2.74 23.69
CA ALA A 481 15.37 -1.29 23.78
C ALA A 481 14.31 -0.90 24.80
N GLY A 482 14.53 0.21 25.51
CA GLY A 482 13.66 0.70 26.58
C GLY A 482 13.71 -0.18 27.84
N LYS A 483 12.63 -0.12 28.63
CA LYS A 483 12.46 -0.94 29.83
C LYS A 483 12.06 -2.37 29.48
N THR A 484 12.84 -3.34 29.93
CA THR A 484 12.64 -4.78 29.65
C THR A 484 12.25 -5.59 30.90
N SER A 485 11.65 -4.91 31.88
CA SER A 485 11.08 -5.50 33.09
C SER A 485 9.63 -5.07 33.25
N GLY A 486 8.81 -5.88 33.92
CA GLY A 486 7.38 -5.62 34.11
C GLY A 486 6.49 -6.40 33.13
N ASN A 487 5.31 -5.87 32.85
CA ASN A 487 4.31 -6.55 32.01
C ASN A 487 4.77 -6.58 30.54
N PHE A 488 4.52 -7.71 29.88
CA PHE A 488 4.85 -7.89 28.48
C PHE A 488 3.86 -8.78 27.74
N SER A 489 3.84 -8.64 26.42
CA SER A 489 3.25 -9.59 25.48
C SER A 489 4.36 -10.13 24.57
N GLU A 490 4.22 -11.37 24.09
CA GLU A 490 5.17 -11.97 23.15
C GLU A 490 4.45 -12.58 21.94
N LEU A 491 5.03 -12.36 20.76
CA LEU A 491 4.65 -12.99 19.51
C LEU A 491 5.81 -13.86 19.03
N ILE A 492 5.57 -15.15 18.92
CA ILE A 492 6.50 -16.12 18.33
C ILE A 492 6.04 -16.40 16.90
N LEU A 493 6.91 -16.18 15.93
CA LEU A 493 6.59 -16.36 14.51
C LEU A 493 6.59 -17.85 14.15
N ASN A 494 5.55 -18.30 13.43
CA ASN A 494 5.46 -19.68 12.95
C ASN A 494 6.34 -19.89 11.69
N GLU A 495 7.55 -20.39 11.92
CA GLU A 495 8.51 -20.71 10.86
C GLU A 495 7.96 -21.70 9.83
N LYS A 496 7.21 -22.72 10.25
CA LYS A 496 6.64 -23.73 9.33
C LYS A 496 5.57 -23.15 8.42
N ALA A 497 4.87 -22.11 8.87
CA ALA A 497 3.84 -21.42 8.10
C ALA A 497 4.40 -20.25 7.27
N ASP A 498 5.72 -20.05 7.28
CA ASP A 498 6.39 -18.88 6.69
C ASP A 498 5.77 -17.57 7.20
N GLU A 499 5.58 -17.49 8.52
CA GLU A 499 5.06 -16.29 9.16
C GLU A 499 6.18 -15.25 9.37
N TYR A 500 5.93 -14.03 8.92
CA TYR A 500 6.84 -12.90 9.08
C TYR A 500 6.06 -11.61 9.35
N ILE A 501 6.71 -10.66 10.01
CA ILE A 501 6.14 -9.33 10.22
C ILE A 501 6.18 -8.58 8.91
N SER A 502 5.00 -8.14 8.49
CA SER A 502 4.76 -7.50 7.19
C SER A 502 4.29 -6.06 7.32
N GLY A 503 3.95 -5.60 8.52
CA GLY A 503 3.69 -4.18 8.70
C GLY A 503 3.67 -3.68 10.12
N THR A 504 3.71 -2.34 10.23
CA THR A 504 3.92 -1.63 11.48
C THR A 504 3.07 -0.38 11.55
N LEU A 505 2.60 -0.06 12.74
CA LEU A 505 1.81 1.13 13.03
C LEU A 505 2.23 1.65 14.39
N GLY A 506 2.30 2.96 14.56
CA GLY A 506 2.52 3.52 15.88
C GLY A 506 2.20 5.00 15.95
N TYR A 507 2.47 5.55 17.12
CA TYR A 507 2.41 6.97 17.41
C TYR A 507 3.72 7.41 18.03
N MET A 508 4.11 8.64 17.71
CA MET A 508 5.33 9.25 18.20
C MET A 508 5.09 10.70 18.64
N GLY A 509 5.88 11.10 19.61
CA GLY A 509 6.06 12.47 20.06
C GLY A 509 7.55 12.68 20.32
N PHE A 510 7.92 12.96 21.58
CA PHE A 510 9.32 12.97 22.00
C PHE A 510 9.98 11.60 22.00
N VAL A 511 9.16 10.56 22.14
CA VAL A 511 9.55 9.14 22.16
C VAL A 511 8.56 8.36 21.29
N VAL A 512 8.82 7.08 21.08
CA VAL A 512 7.86 6.14 20.48
C VAL A 512 6.83 5.77 21.56
N GLU A 513 5.61 6.30 21.44
CA GLU A 513 4.57 6.16 22.46
C GLU A 513 3.76 4.87 22.30
N SER A 514 3.63 4.41 21.06
CA SER A 514 2.99 3.14 20.73
C SER A 514 3.65 2.47 19.55
N LEU A 515 3.52 1.15 19.51
CA LEU A 515 3.94 0.33 18.40
C LEU A 515 3.04 -0.90 18.33
N TRP A 516 2.50 -1.14 17.15
CA TRP A 516 1.84 -2.37 16.74
C TRP A 516 2.54 -2.94 15.51
N LEU A 517 2.70 -4.26 15.53
CA LEU A 517 3.27 -5.05 14.44
C LEU A 517 2.23 -6.09 14.04
N HIS A 518 2.12 -6.34 12.74
CA HIS A 518 1.27 -7.41 12.22
C HIS A 518 2.04 -8.31 11.25
N THR A 519 1.61 -9.56 11.18
CA THR A 519 2.22 -10.58 10.33
C THR A 519 1.43 -10.77 9.03
N ASN A 520 2.07 -11.40 8.05
CA ASN A 520 1.42 -11.89 6.83
C ASN A 520 0.31 -12.92 7.09
N LYS A 521 0.19 -13.45 8.32
CA LYS A 521 -0.88 -14.36 8.75
C LYS A 521 -1.97 -13.67 9.58
N GLY A 522 -1.87 -12.35 9.75
CA GLY A 522 -2.84 -11.55 10.50
C GLY A 522 -2.72 -11.65 12.01
N ASN A 523 -1.64 -12.24 12.54
CA ASN A 523 -1.30 -12.11 13.95
C ASN A 523 -0.79 -10.71 14.25
N ARG A 524 -1.01 -10.23 15.47
CA ARG A 524 -0.58 -8.88 15.87
C ARG A 524 -0.03 -8.84 17.28
N ILE A 525 0.88 -7.91 17.52
CA ILE A 525 1.42 -7.61 18.84
C ILE A 525 1.70 -6.11 18.95
N GLY A 526 1.50 -5.54 20.12
CA GLY A 526 1.91 -4.17 20.38
C GLY A 526 1.32 -3.58 21.65
N ALA A 527 1.72 -2.34 21.93
CA ALA A 527 1.31 -1.60 23.12
C ALA A 527 1.31 -0.10 22.86
N GLY A 528 0.64 0.66 23.73
CA GLY A 528 0.41 2.09 23.59
C GLY A 528 -1.07 2.41 23.32
N THR A 529 -1.61 3.48 23.92
CA THR A 529 -2.99 3.94 23.68
C THR A 529 -3.14 4.54 22.28
N LYS A 530 -4.24 4.18 21.59
CA LYS A 530 -4.74 4.83 20.37
C LYS A 530 -4.83 6.34 20.60
N ALA A 531 -4.55 7.16 19.58
CA ALA A 531 -4.82 8.58 19.66
C ALA A 531 -6.29 8.83 20.03
N GLY A 532 -6.55 9.49 21.17
CA GLY A 532 -7.90 9.88 21.58
C GLY A 532 -8.21 9.77 23.08
N GLU A 533 -7.45 9.00 23.86
CA GLU A 533 -7.52 9.11 25.33
C GLU A 533 -6.33 9.95 25.81
N PRO A 534 -6.57 11.04 26.59
CA PRO A 534 -5.47 11.67 27.29
C PRO A 534 -4.89 10.62 28.22
N ALA A 535 -3.58 10.34 28.09
CA ALA A 535 -2.87 9.79 29.22
C ALA A 535 -3.17 10.73 30.38
N GLY A 536 -3.82 10.24 31.43
CA GLY A 536 -4.23 11.01 32.61
C GLY A 536 -3.03 11.44 33.46
N ILE A 537 -2.02 12.01 32.82
CA ILE A 537 -1.03 12.84 33.48
C ILE A 537 -1.42 14.27 33.15
N GLU A 538 -2.35 14.82 33.94
CA GLU A 538 -2.23 16.23 34.29
C GLU A 538 -0.85 16.37 34.94
N TRP A 539 0.14 16.80 34.17
CA TRP A 539 1.37 17.27 34.76
C TRP A 539 0.99 18.51 35.55
N PRO A 540 1.18 18.54 36.89
CA PRO A 540 0.88 19.73 37.66
C PRO A 540 1.61 20.92 37.04
N ASP A 541 0.95 22.08 37.01
CA ASP A 541 1.34 23.38 36.40
C ASP A 541 2.69 23.97 36.92
N ILE A 542 3.71 23.14 37.19
CA ILE A 542 4.94 23.48 37.88
C ILE A 542 6.18 23.32 36.96
N PHE A 543 6.05 22.79 35.74
CA PHE A 543 7.16 22.77 34.78
C PHE A 543 7.02 23.84 33.68
N PRO A 544 8.11 24.55 33.32
CA PRO A 544 8.11 25.59 32.29
C PRO A 544 8.13 25.00 30.87
N TYR A 545 7.50 23.84 30.66
CA TYR A 545 7.46 23.17 29.37
C TYR A 545 6.03 23.20 28.77
N PRO A 546 5.92 23.52 27.47
CA PRO A 546 4.68 23.80 26.75
C PRO A 546 3.86 22.51 26.50
N THR A 547 2.53 22.65 26.54
CA THR A 547 1.57 21.58 26.31
C THR A 547 1.41 21.26 24.81
N PHE A 548 1.45 19.96 24.48
CA PHE A 548 1.32 19.43 23.12
C PHE A 548 -0.12 19.04 22.79
N LYS A 549 -0.58 19.43 21.60
CA LYS A 549 -1.61 18.75 20.82
C LYS A 549 -0.94 18.54 19.47
N GLU A 550 -0.39 17.37 19.13
CA GLU A 550 -1.09 16.26 18.48
C GLU A 550 -0.06 15.13 18.27
N LYS A 551 -0.40 13.88 18.61
CA LYS A 551 0.48 12.71 18.42
C LYS A 551 0.57 12.40 16.92
N ALA A 552 1.78 12.33 16.36
CA ALA A 552 1.95 11.95 14.96
C ALA A 552 1.90 10.43 14.83
N HIS A 553 1.06 9.93 13.93
CA HIS A 553 1.06 8.52 13.59
C HIS A 553 2.25 8.20 12.67
N PHE A 554 2.66 6.94 12.64
CA PHE A 554 3.61 6.45 11.66
C PHE A 554 3.29 5.04 11.19
N THR A 555 3.72 4.76 9.96
CA THR A 555 3.78 3.42 9.38
C THR A 555 5.21 3.23 8.90
N GLY A 556 5.83 2.13 9.31
CA GLY A 556 7.22 1.83 8.99
C GLY A 556 7.37 0.74 7.94
N ASP A 557 6.26 0.25 7.36
CA ASP A 557 6.21 -0.78 6.32
C ASP A 557 6.59 -0.28 4.93
N LEU A 558 6.88 -1.24 4.05
CA LEU A 558 7.13 -1.04 2.62
C LEU A 558 5.91 -1.42 1.78
N ALA A 559 6.00 -1.23 0.47
CA ALA A 559 4.95 -1.63 -0.46
C ALA A 559 4.57 -3.12 -0.31
N ASP A 560 3.27 -3.37 -0.13
CA ASP A 560 2.71 -4.71 0.12
C ASP A 560 3.12 -5.75 -0.95
N GLY A 561 3.31 -5.31 -2.21
CA GLY A 561 3.64 -6.19 -3.34
C GLY A 561 5.05 -6.77 -3.34
N LEU A 562 5.91 -6.35 -2.43
CA LEU A 562 7.26 -6.87 -2.32
C LEU A 562 7.37 -8.06 -1.37
N ASN A 563 6.31 -8.37 -0.62
CA ASN A 563 6.36 -9.37 0.46
C ASN A 563 7.51 -9.10 1.45
N ALA A 564 7.74 -7.81 1.75
CA ALA A 564 8.84 -7.40 2.60
C ALA A 564 8.74 -7.97 4.02
N ARG A 565 9.88 -8.45 4.51
CA ARG A 565 10.03 -9.07 5.82
C ARG A 565 10.80 -8.13 6.73
N LEU A 566 10.28 -7.86 7.92
CA LEU A 566 11.06 -7.17 8.94
C LEU A 566 12.20 -8.09 9.39
N VAL A 567 13.45 -7.66 9.21
CA VAL A 567 14.66 -8.40 9.61
C VAL A 567 15.34 -7.82 10.84
N GLY A 568 15.02 -6.57 11.19
CA GLY A 568 15.56 -5.96 12.39
C GLY A 568 15.00 -4.57 12.69
N LEU A 569 15.42 -4.08 13.84
CA LEU A 569 15.17 -2.74 14.36
C LEU A 569 16.48 -2.08 14.78
N SER A 570 16.54 -0.76 14.67
CA SER A 570 17.59 0.06 15.31
C SER A 570 17.01 1.37 15.82
N GLY A 571 17.76 2.08 16.65
CA GLY A 571 17.36 3.39 17.12
C GLY A 571 18.04 3.79 18.42
N TRP A 572 17.32 4.54 19.24
CA TRP A 572 17.80 5.10 20.50
C TRP A 572 16.79 4.84 21.60
N HIS A 573 17.27 4.60 22.81
CA HIS A 573 16.42 4.32 23.97
C HIS A 573 17.13 4.66 25.27
N ASN A 574 16.35 5.01 26.29
CA ASN A 574 16.81 5.12 27.66
C ASN A 574 16.29 3.93 28.49
N ASN A 575 16.43 4.01 29.81
CA ASN A 575 16.02 2.94 30.72
C ASN A 575 14.48 2.84 30.90
N LEU A 576 13.70 3.78 30.35
CA LEU A 576 12.26 3.90 30.51
C LEU A 576 11.48 3.76 29.19
N SER A 577 12.03 4.25 28.08
CA SER A 577 11.32 4.37 26.81
C SER A 577 12.23 4.19 25.59
N ILE A 578 11.60 3.93 24.45
CA ILE A 578 12.23 3.93 23.13
C ILE A 578 12.13 5.36 22.58
N GLU A 579 13.27 6.03 22.41
CA GLU A 579 13.34 7.43 21.97
C GLU A 579 13.16 7.55 20.45
N GLN A 580 13.84 6.67 19.72
CA GLN A 580 13.72 6.55 18.27
C GLN A 580 13.74 5.09 17.82
N ILE A 581 13.04 4.79 16.73
CA ILE A 581 13.00 3.46 16.10
C ILE A 581 13.06 3.56 14.57
N SER A 582 13.82 2.65 13.96
CA SER A 582 13.87 2.42 12.52
C SER A 582 13.64 0.95 12.24
N PHE A 583 12.93 0.66 11.14
CA PHE A 583 12.57 -0.68 10.70
C PHE A 583 13.44 -1.09 9.53
N HIS A 584 14.11 -2.23 9.64
CA HIS A 584 14.95 -2.80 8.59
C HIS A 584 14.20 -3.94 7.92
N TRP A 585 14.01 -3.81 6.61
CA TRP A 585 13.22 -4.70 5.78
C TRP A 585 14.09 -5.37 4.74
N LYS A 586 13.69 -6.58 4.39
CA LYS A 586 14.30 -7.38 3.33
C LYS A 586 13.22 -7.96 2.42
N TYR A 587 13.43 -7.87 1.12
CA TYR A 587 12.56 -8.49 0.12
C TYR A 587 13.39 -8.97 -1.08
N GLU A 588 12.80 -9.88 -1.84
CA GLU A 588 13.35 -10.33 -3.11
C GLU A 588 12.71 -9.52 -4.24
N TYR A 589 13.53 -9.03 -5.18
CA TYR A 589 13.07 -8.17 -6.26
C TYR A 589 13.67 -8.58 -7.60
#